data_AF-A0AAV4FGT4-F1
#
_entry.id   AF-A0AAV4FGT4-F1
#
_cell.length_a   1.000
_cell.length_b   1.000
_cell.length_c   1.000
_cell.angle_alpha   90.00
_cell.angle_beta   90.00
_cell.angle_gamma   90.00
#
_symmetry.space_group_name_H-M   'P 1'
#
loop_
_entity.id
_entity.type
_entity.pdbx_description
1 polymer ?
#
loop_
_entity_poly.entity_id
_entity_poly.type
_entity_poly.pdbx_seq_one_letter_code
_entity_poly.pdbx_strand_id
1 'polypeptide(L)'
;MVIDYDGHGILKMHAYLSKEDTSTIEHCFVFSENSSFSHTQCFVVNKDIAEMAALGAVFPGIPINLCHFRIHQAVKRAMKSKVPADAVDKTVDFLCIRSTRNPKKSSWK
;
A
#
# COMPACT_ATOMS: atom_id res chain seq x y z
N MET A 1 -0.69 8.90 5.99
CA MET A 1 -1.77 8.80 7.01
C MET A 1 -1.48 7.58 7.86
N VAL A 2 -1.68 7.66 9.17
CA VAL A 2 -1.56 6.52 10.09
C VAL A 2 -2.95 6.23 10.67
N ILE A 3 -3.24 4.96 10.91
CA ILE A 3 -4.47 4.53 11.59
C ILE A 3 -4.15 4.38 13.07
N ASP A 4 -4.87 5.09 13.93
CA ASP A 4 -4.73 4.95 15.39
C ASP A 4 -5.44 3.70 15.93
N TYR A 5 -5.37 3.50 17.25
CA TYR A 5 -5.98 2.35 17.91
C TYR A 5 -7.51 2.33 17.83
N ASP A 6 -8.14 3.49 17.61
CA ASP A 6 -9.59 3.64 17.45
C ASP A 6 -10.03 3.46 15.98
N GLY A 7 -9.08 3.26 15.06
CA GLY A 7 -9.33 3.12 13.64
C GLY A 7 -9.44 4.45 12.88
N HIS A 8 -9.12 5.59 13.51
CA HIS A 8 -9.16 6.88 12.86
C HIS A 8 -7.89 7.14 12.03
N GLY A 9 -8.10 7.72 10.85
CA GLY A 9 -7.01 8.16 9.99
C GLY A 9 -6.46 9.52 10.41
N ILE A 10 -5.18 9.57 10.79
CA ILE A 10 -4.48 10.79 11.18
C ILE A 10 -3.41 11.13 10.14
N LEU A 11 -3.44 12.37 9.63
CA LEU A 11 -2.38 12.87 8.76
C LEU A 11 -1.11 13.13 9.60
N LYS A 12 -0.06 12.34 9.38
CA LYS A 12 1.23 12.48 10.08
C LYS A 12 2.24 13.35 9.34
N MET A 13 2.23 13.29 8.02
CA MET A 13 3.16 14.02 7.18
C MET A 13 2.48 14.37 5.86
N HIS A 14 2.76 15.57 5.40
CA HIS A 14 2.45 16.03 4.05
C HIS A 14 3.69 16.75 3.53
N ALA A 15 4.15 16.36 2.34
CA ALA A 15 5.35 16.93 1.73
C ALA A 15 5.08 17.26 0.26
N TYR A 16 5.67 18.36 -0.20
CA TYR A 16 5.75 18.70 -1.61
C TYR A 16 7.15 18.34 -2.08
N LEU A 17 7.22 17.40 -3.03
CA LEU A 17 8.48 16.95 -3.59
C LEU A 17 8.69 17.62 -4.93
N SER A 18 9.88 18.19 -5.15
CA SER A 18 10.27 18.70 -6.47
C SER A 18 10.58 17.56 -7.44
N LYS A 19 10.93 16.38 -6.91
CA LYS A 19 11.20 15.13 -7.65
C LYS A 19 10.75 13.93 -6.83
N GLU A 20 10.13 12.97 -7.50
CA GLU A 20 9.68 11.70 -6.92
C GLU A 20 10.71 10.58 -7.20
N ASP A 21 11.95 10.79 -6.74
CA ASP A 21 13.00 9.77 -6.76
C ASP A 21 13.23 9.16 -5.37
N THR A 22 13.82 7.97 -5.34
CA THR A 22 14.04 7.21 -4.11
C THR A 22 14.80 8.03 -3.07
N SER A 23 15.87 8.73 -3.43
CA SER A 23 16.67 9.51 -2.47
C SER A 23 15.88 10.65 -1.84
N THR A 24 15.06 11.36 -2.62
CA THR A 24 14.23 12.47 -2.14
C THR A 24 13.15 11.96 -1.19
N ILE A 25 12.56 10.81 -1.49
CA ILE A 25 11.54 10.17 -0.66
C ILE A 25 12.15 9.61 0.64
N GLU A 26 13.33 8.98 0.58
CA GLU A 26 14.07 8.51 1.76
C GLU A 26 14.34 9.64 2.75
N HIS A 27 14.84 10.79 2.26
CA HIS A 27 15.06 11.97 3.08
C HIS A 27 13.80 12.43 3.81
N CYS A 28 12.64 12.34 3.16
CA CYS A 28 11.36 12.66 3.77
C CYS A 28 11.01 11.69 4.91
N PHE A 29 11.25 10.39 4.73
CA PHE A 29 10.99 9.39 5.76
C PHE A 29 11.94 9.50 6.96
N VAL A 30 13.24 9.73 6.72
CA VAL A 30 14.22 9.93 7.80
C VAL A 30 13.85 11.15 8.64
N PHE A 31 13.44 12.26 8.02
CA PHE A 31 12.97 13.43 8.77
C PHE A 31 11.76 13.11 9.65
N SER A 32 10.88 12.24 9.17
CA SER A 32 9.70 11.79 9.92
C SER A 32 10.02 10.82 11.06
N GLU A 33 11.16 10.12 11.03
CA GLU A 33 11.55 9.09 12.01
C GLU A 33 11.62 9.61 13.46
N ASN A 34 11.86 10.91 13.62
CA ASN A 34 11.79 11.61 14.92
C ASN A 34 10.43 11.44 15.64
N SER A 35 9.39 10.92 14.95
CA SER A 35 8.06 10.65 15.50
C SER A 35 7.83 9.19 15.96
N SER A 36 8.86 8.34 15.97
CA SER A 36 8.84 6.92 16.38
C SER A 36 7.88 6.02 15.58
N PHE A 37 8.46 5.15 14.74
CA PHE A 37 7.73 4.12 13.96
C PHE A 37 7.87 2.71 14.57
N SER A 38 8.34 2.58 15.81
CA SER A 38 8.64 1.29 16.46
C SER A 38 7.45 0.33 16.54
N HIS A 39 6.22 0.86 16.49
CA HIS A 39 4.98 0.09 16.57
C HIS A 39 4.25 -0.02 15.23
N THR A 40 4.85 0.46 14.13
CA THR A 40 4.24 0.38 12.80
C THR A 40 4.19 -1.07 12.32
N GLN A 41 2.99 -1.58 12.10
CA GLN A 41 2.76 -2.96 11.70
C GLN A 41 2.95 -3.18 10.19
N CYS A 42 2.58 -2.20 9.37
CA CYS A 42 2.79 -2.22 7.94
C CYS A 42 2.66 -0.81 7.35
N PHE A 43 3.26 -0.62 6.17
CA PHE A 43 2.97 0.53 5.31
C PHE A 43 1.96 0.13 4.24
N VAL A 44 1.05 1.04 3.90
CA VAL A 44 0.16 0.91 2.75
C VAL A 44 0.49 2.02 1.78
N VAL A 45 1.10 1.66 0.65
CA VAL A 45 1.62 2.61 -0.34
C VAL A 45 0.92 2.50 -1.68
N ASN A 46 1.04 3.52 -2.51
CA ASN A 46 0.61 3.41 -3.90
C ASN A 46 1.59 2.52 -4.68
N LYS A 47 1.29 2.23 -5.96
CA LYS A 47 2.17 1.43 -6.84
C LYS A 47 3.36 2.26 -7.33
N ASP A 48 4.07 2.90 -6.41
CA ASP A 48 5.29 3.67 -6.70
C ASP A 48 6.51 2.86 -6.23
N ILE A 49 7.36 2.50 -7.19
CA ILE A 49 8.57 1.70 -6.94
C ILE A 49 9.58 2.50 -6.13
N ALA A 50 9.67 3.81 -6.34
CA ALA A 50 10.59 4.68 -5.61
C ALA A 50 10.18 4.79 -4.14
N GLU A 51 8.88 4.92 -3.87
CA GLU A 51 8.32 4.92 -2.51
C GLU A 51 8.59 3.59 -1.79
N MET A 52 8.35 2.47 -2.46
CA MET A 52 8.62 1.13 -1.90
C MET A 52 10.10 0.92 -1.59
N ALA A 53 11.00 1.32 -2.50
CA ALA A 53 12.44 1.21 -2.30
C ALA A 53 12.89 2.07 -1.10
N ALA A 54 12.41 3.30 -1.02
CA ALA A 54 12.72 4.23 0.05
C ALA A 54 12.26 3.71 1.42
N LEU A 55 11.03 3.21 1.52
CA LEU A 55 10.53 2.58 2.75
C LEU A 55 11.34 1.35 3.14
N GLY A 56 11.73 0.52 2.17
CA GLY A 56 12.55 -0.66 2.42
C GLY A 56 13.94 -0.33 2.94
N ALA A 57 14.50 0.81 2.51
CA ALA A 57 15.80 1.30 2.99
C ALA A 57 15.71 1.92 4.39
N VAL A 58 14.69 2.74 4.66
CA VAL A 58 14.55 3.47 5.94
C VAL A 58 13.95 2.60 7.05
N PHE A 59 13.01 1.71 6.71
CA PHE A 59 12.28 0.88 7.68
C PHE A 59 12.47 -0.61 7.40
N PRO A 60 13.70 -1.14 7.52
CA PRO A 60 13.97 -2.54 7.22
C PRO A 60 13.16 -3.43 8.19
N GLY A 61 12.35 -4.33 7.63
CA GLY A 61 11.58 -5.31 8.40
C GLY A 61 10.11 -4.95 8.63
N ILE A 62 9.66 -3.73 8.29
CA ILE A 62 8.23 -3.42 8.30
C ILE A 62 7.62 -3.86 6.95
N PRO A 63 6.57 -4.70 6.95
CA PRO A 63 5.88 -5.11 5.72
C PRO A 63 5.31 -3.92 4.93
N ILE A 64 5.48 -3.95 3.60
CA ILE A 64 4.93 -2.96 2.68
C ILE A 64 3.81 -3.62 1.87
N ASN A 65 2.60 -3.11 2.01
CA ASN A 65 1.42 -3.53 1.27
C ASN A 65 1.06 -2.49 0.22
N LEU A 66 0.65 -2.95 -0.96
CA LEU A 66 0.09 -2.06 -1.98
C LEU A 66 -1.35 -1.67 -1.63
N CYS A 67 -1.69 -0.42 -1.89
CA CYS A 67 -3.02 0.12 -1.68
C CYS A 67 -4.04 -0.63 -2.55
N HIS A 68 -4.90 -1.41 -1.90
CA HIS A 68 -5.91 -2.22 -2.56
C HIS A 68 -6.82 -1.39 -3.47
N PHE A 69 -7.19 -0.17 -3.04
CA PHE A 69 -8.00 0.74 -3.83
C PHE A 69 -7.32 1.12 -5.15
N ARG A 70 -6.02 1.44 -5.13
CA ARG A 70 -5.27 1.75 -6.35
C ARG A 70 -5.08 0.54 -7.24
N ILE A 71 -4.80 -0.63 -6.67
CA ILE A 71 -4.73 -1.88 -7.44
C ILE A 71 -6.07 -2.11 -8.15
N HIS A 72 -7.17 -2.05 -7.41
CA HIS A 72 -8.51 -2.24 -7.95
C HIS A 72 -8.84 -1.25 -9.06
N GLN A 73 -8.51 0.04 -8.89
CA GLN A 73 -8.65 1.05 -9.96
C GLN A 73 -7.79 0.73 -11.19
N ALA A 74 -6.53 0.34 -10.99
CA ALA A 74 -5.61 0.02 -12.08
C ALA A 74 -6.09 -1.21 -12.87
N VAL A 75 -6.54 -2.25 -12.18
CA VAL A 75 -7.12 -3.46 -12.78
C VAL A 75 -8.39 -3.10 -13.55
N LYS A 76 -9.33 -2.35 -12.95
CA LYS A 76 -10.54 -1.91 -13.65
C LYS A 76 -10.23 -1.16 -14.95
N ARG A 77 -9.27 -0.22 -14.91
CA ARG A 77 -8.83 0.51 -16.11
C ARG A 77 -8.25 -0.42 -17.18
N ALA A 78 -7.39 -1.35 -16.79
CA ALA A 78 -6.78 -2.31 -17.71
C ALA A 78 -7.79 -3.29 -18.31
N MET A 79 -8.87 -3.59 -17.60
CA MET A 79 -9.91 -4.54 -18.03
C MET A 79 -11.02 -3.88 -18.84
N LYS A 80 -11.19 -2.56 -18.78
CA LYS A 80 -12.27 -1.83 -19.45
C LYS A 80 -12.32 -2.03 -20.97
N SER A 81 -11.18 -2.30 -21.61
CA SER A 81 -11.10 -2.60 -23.05
C SER A 81 -11.14 -4.10 -23.38
N LYS A 82 -11.13 -4.97 -22.36
CA LYS A 82 -10.99 -6.43 -22.52
C LYS A 82 -12.20 -7.23 -22.05
N VAL A 83 -13.08 -6.62 -21.26
CA VAL A 83 -14.22 -7.29 -20.63
C VAL A 83 -15.47 -6.41 -20.77
N PRO A 84 -16.65 -6.99 -21.06
CA PRO A 84 -17.93 -6.29 -21.03
C PRO A 84 -18.15 -5.54 -19.72
N ALA A 85 -18.72 -4.34 -19.78
CA ALA A 85 -18.82 -3.42 -18.63
C ALA A 85 -19.55 -4.03 -17.42
N ASP A 86 -20.53 -4.90 -17.67
CA ASP A 86 -21.33 -5.64 -16.68
C ASP A 86 -20.54 -6.77 -15.97
N ALA A 87 -19.42 -7.19 -16.54
CA ALA A 87 -18.56 -8.24 -16.01
C ALA A 87 -17.26 -7.72 -15.36
N VAL A 88 -16.91 -6.44 -15.55
CA VAL A 88 -15.67 -5.85 -15.00
C VAL A 88 -15.65 -5.93 -13.48
N ASP A 89 -16.72 -5.50 -12.80
CA ASP A 89 -16.77 -5.45 -11.33
C ASP A 89 -16.65 -6.85 -10.71
N LYS A 90 -17.42 -7.82 -11.23
CA LYS A 90 -17.35 -9.22 -10.78
C LYS A 90 -15.96 -9.84 -10.96
N THR A 91 -15.29 -9.50 -12.07
CA THR A 91 -13.96 -10.02 -12.39
C THR A 91 -12.89 -9.42 -11.48
N VAL A 92 -12.96 -8.11 -11.21
CA VAL A 92 -12.00 -7.45 -10.31
C VAL A 92 -12.20 -7.93 -8.88
N ASP A 93 -13.43 -8.06 -8.41
CA ASP A 93 -13.73 -8.59 -7.08
C ASP A 93 -13.18 -10.01 -6.91
N PHE A 94 -13.33 -10.87 -7.92
CA PHE A 94 -12.76 -12.23 -7.89
C PHE A 94 -11.24 -12.24 -7.76
N LEU A 95 -10.54 -11.36 -8.49
CA LEU A 95 -9.08 -11.21 -8.42
C LEU A 95 -8.62 -10.68 -7.05
N CYS A 96 -9.37 -9.72 -6.50
CA CYS A 96 -9.11 -9.11 -5.19
C CYS A 96 -9.39 -10.06 -4.01
N ILE A 97 -10.48 -10.83 -4.05
CA ILE A 97 -10.85 -11.82 -3.01
C ILE A 97 -9.85 -12.99 -2.96
N ARG A 98 -9.30 -13.41 -4.10
CA ARG A 98 -8.25 -14.46 -4.10
C ARG A 98 -6.93 -13.98 -3.51
N SER A 99 -6.64 -12.68 -3.53
CA SER A 99 -5.44 -12.12 -2.91
C SER A 99 -5.52 -12.05 -1.38
N THR A 100 -6.72 -12.05 -0.78
CA THR A 100 -6.91 -12.00 0.69
C THR A 100 -7.08 -13.38 1.34
N ARG A 101 -7.34 -14.43 0.55
CA ARG A 101 -7.30 -15.81 1.04
C ARG A 101 -5.86 -16.31 1.08
N ASN A 102 -5.21 -16.15 2.23
CA ASN A 102 -4.01 -16.90 2.57
C ASN A 102 -4.33 -18.41 2.54
N PRO A 103 -3.69 -19.25 1.69
CA PRO A 103 -3.93 -20.70 1.69
C PRO A 103 -3.39 -21.41 2.94
N LYS A 104 -2.77 -20.69 3.89
CA LYS A 104 -2.32 -21.24 5.18
C LYS A 104 -3.33 -21.01 6.30
N LYS A 105 -4.49 -21.66 6.20
CA LYS A 105 -5.25 -22.14 7.37
C LYS A 105 -5.62 -23.60 7.15
N SER A 106 -4.61 -24.44 6.95
CA SER A 106 -4.74 -25.88 7.16
C SER A 106 -4.18 -26.21 8.55
N SER A 107 -5.10 -26.60 9.44
CA SER A 107 -4.92 -27.39 10.64
C SER A 107 -3.78 -27.01 11.61
N TRP A 108 -4.16 -26.48 12.76
CA TRP A 108 -3.73 -27.10 14.02
C TRP A 108 -5.01 -27.48 14.78
N LYS A 109 -5.06 -28.75 15.16
CA LYS A 109 -6.06 -29.31 16.07
C LYS A 109 -5.88 -28.70 17.45
#